data_AF-A0A164ZNB0-F1
#
_entry.id   AF-A0A164ZNB0-F1
#
_cell.length_a   1.000
_cell.length_b   1.000
_cell.length_c   1.000
_cell.angle_alpha   90.00
_cell.angle_beta   90.00
_cell.angle_gamma   90.00
#
_symmetry.space_group_name_H-M   'P 1'
#
loop_
_entity.id
_entity.type
_entity.pdbx_description
1 polymer ?
#
loop_
_entity_poly.entity_id
_entity_poly.type
_entity_poly.pdbx_seq_one_letter_code
_entity_poly.pdbx_strand_id
1 'polypeptide(L)'
;MEYHRRASNNAYCNYGFHSILTQTGRTKFCRKNLSVKLYMMYEPMKLGDRDILGITMQTRKLGMTTMVHAENIDMIDLILRRLEEHGHTDPFFHSVARPQIAENEATYRVINLSERTNTPILILHMSLRAAAKHVAKAQRRLLPVYAETCPTNPANYTALDTARVACFLDLMLML
;
A
#
# COMPACT_ATOMS: atom_id res chain seq x y z
N MET A 1 9.42 -20.20 -0.31
CA MET A 1 9.41 -21.59 0.22
C MET A 1 8.89 -21.61 1.66
N GLU A 2 9.41 -20.78 2.56
CA GLU A 2 9.00 -20.79 3.98
C GLU A 2 7.50 -20.53 4.23
N TYR A 3 6.90 -19.52 3.59
CA TYR A 3 5.45 -19.27 3.75
C TYR A 3 4.57 -20.41 3.23
N HIS A 4 4.98 -21.07 2.14
CA HIS A 4 4.30 -22.29 1.68
C HIS A 4 4.42 -23.42 2.70
N ARG A 5 5.58 -23.55 3.37
CA ARG A 5 5.78 -24.55 4.43
C ARG A 5 4.88 -24.28 5.65
N ARG A 6 4.75 -23.03 6.08
CA ARG A 6 3.86 -22.62 7.19
C ARG A 6 2.38 -22.83 6.88
N ALA A 7 1.97 -22.64 5.62
CA ALA A 7 0.58 -22.83 5.18
C ALA A 7 0.24 -24.29 4.87
N SER A 8 1.21 -25.07 4.38
CA SER A 8 1.02 -26.48 4.03
C SER A 8 0.53 -27.27 5.25
N ASN A 9 -0.60 -27.96 5.11
CA ASN A 9 -1.27 -28.72 6.18
C ASN A 9 -1.72 -27.89 7.40
N ASN A 10 -1.73 -26.56 7.30
CA ASN A 10 -2.20 -25.67 8.36
C ASN A 10 -3.28 -24.68 7.88
N ALA A 11 -3.46 -24.53 6.57
CA ALA A 11 -4.52 -23.71 5.99
C ALA A 11 -5.84 -24.51 5.93
N TYR A 12 -6.89 -23.95 6.52
CA TYR A 12 -8.25 -24.51 6.49
C TYR A 12 -9.03 -24.15 5.21
N CYS A 13 -8.48 -23.26 4.38
CA CYS A 13 -9.07 -22.80 3.13
C CYS A 13 -8.00 -22.56 2.06
N ASN A 14 -8.41 -22.29 0.82
CA ASN A 14 -7.47 -21.96 -0.25
C ASN A 14 -6.75 -20.64 0.03
N TYR A 15 -5.48 -20.56 -0.36
CA TYR A 15 -4.63 -19.40 -0.12
C TYR A 15 -3.79 -19.05 -1.36
N GLY A 16 -3.37 -17.78 -1.41
CA GLY A 16 -2.40 -17.26 -2.36
C GLY A 16 -1.43 -16.32 -1.64
N PHE A 17 -0.35 -15.94 -2.32
CA PHE A 17 0.65 -15.04 -1.73
C PHE A 17 0.95 -13.86 -2.64
N HIS A 18 1.14 -12.71 -2.00
CA HIS A 18 1.66 -11.50 -2.61
C HIS A 18 3.15 -11.38 -2.30
N SER A 19 3.97 -11.04 -3.30
CA SER A 19 5.40 -10.83 -3.05
C SER A 19 5.66 -9.40 -2.61
N ILE A 20 6.20 -9.21 -1.40
CA ILE A 20 6.66 -7.90 -0.94
C ILE A 20 8.01 -7.61 -1.60
N LEU A 21 8.14 -6.45 -2.25
CA LEU A 21 9.40 -5.98 -2.83
C LEU A 21 9.94 -4.83 -2.01
N THR A 22 11.18 -4.98 -1.56
CA THR A 22 11.89 -3.99 -0.73
C THR A 22 13.14 -3.44 -1.43
N GLN A 23 13.57 -4.03 -2.54
CA GLN A 23 14.74 -3.61 -3.33
C GLN A 23 14.54 -3.89 -4.83
N THR A 24 15.08 -3.04 -5.69
CA THR A 24 14.92 -3.14 -7.15
C THR A 24 16.02 -3.95 -7.83
N GLY A 25 17.27 -3.90 -7.34
CA GLY A 25 18.44 -4.47 -8.02
C GLY A 25 18.56 -6.00 -8.01
N ARG A 26 17.80 -6.71 -7.17
CA ARG A 26 17.92 -8.18 -6.98
C ARG A 26 16.64 -8.96 -7.28
N THR A 27 15.56 -8.28 -7.65
CA THR A 27 14.25 -8.91 -7.78
C THR A 27 14.13 -9.62 -9.12
N LYS A 28 14.28 -10.95 -9.10
CA LYS A 28 13.81 -11.81 -10.19
C LYS A 28 12.28 -11.86 -10.12
N PHE A 29 11.61 -11.05 -10.92
CA PHE A 29 10.17 -11.17 -11.10
C PHE A 29 9.85 -12.55 -11.69
N CYS A 30 9.08 -13.35 -10.97
CA CYS A 30 8.65 -14.66 -11.44
C CYS A 30 7.20 -14.58 -11.91
N ARG A 31 6.91 -15.04 -13.14
CA ARG A 31 5.55 -15.12 -13.70
C ARG A 31 4.56 -15.93 -12.87
N LYS A 32 5.02 -16.71 -11.89
CA LYS A 32 4.14 -17.45 -10.97
C LYS A 32 3.43 -16.55 -9.95
N ASN A 33 3.94 -15.34 -9.71
CA ASN A 33 3.31 -14.39 -8.79
C ASN A 33 2.38 -13.47 -9.59
N LEU A 34 1.11 -13.41 -9.21
CA LEU A 34 0.12 -12.56 -9.88
C LEU A 34 0.20 -11.08 -9.44
N SER A 35 0.90 -10.80 -8.33
CA SER A 35 0.91 -9.48 -7.71
C SER A 35 2.09 -9.24 -6.76
N VAL A 36 2.42 -7.97 -6.59
CA VAL A 36 3.49 -7.48 -5.70
C VAL A 36 2.97 -6.40 -4.77
N LYS A 37 3.47 -6.35 -3.53
CA LYS A 37 3.16 -5.31 -2.54
C LYS A 37 4.39 -4.43 -2.32
N LEU A 38 4.18 -3.12 -2.40
CA LEU A 38 5.19 -2.08 -2.23
C LEU A 38 4.84 -1.24 -1.01
N TYR A 39 5.87 -0.77 -0.31
CA TYR A 39 5.70 0.19 0.77
C TYR A 39 6.36 1.52 0.40
N MET A 40 5.62 2.61 0.61
CA MET A 40 6.19 3.97 0.69
C MET A 40 6.62 4.31 2.13
N MET A 41 6.51 3.32 3.01
CA MET A 41 6.71 3.40 4.46
C MET A 41 7.71 2.34 4.94
N TYR A 42 8.24 2.52 6.16
CA TYR A 42 9.17 1.62 6.88
C TYR A 42 10.58 1.57 6.29
N GLU A 43 11.59 2.04 7.01
CA GLU A 43 12.94 2.21 6.43
C GLU A 43 13.74 0.94 6.02
N PRO A 44 13.37 -0.33 6.33
CA PRO A 44 13.93 -1.47 5.60
C PRO A 44 13.14 -1.86 4.34
N MET A 45 11.94 -1.32 4.13
CA MET A 45 11.01 -1.71 3.06
C MET A 45 10.60 -0.56 2.13
N LYS A 46 10.89 0.69 2.51
CA LYS A 46 10.55 1.91 1.79
C LYS A 46 11.20 1.91 0.43
N LEU A 47 10.38 2.11 -0.59
CA LEU A 47 10.82 2.35 -1.95
C LEU A 47 10.70 3.83 -2.28
N GLY A 48 11.77 4.39 -2.86
CA GLY A 48 11.71 5.74 -3.42
C GLY A 48 10.92 5.77 -4.74
N ASP A 49 10.56 6.97 -5.19
CA ASP A 49 9.78 7.14 -6.43
C ASP A 49 10.44 6.50 -7.65
N ARG A 50 11.79 6.56 -7.74
CA ARG A 50 12.56 5.91 -8.80
C ARG A 50 12.34 4.40 -8.81
N ASP A 51 12.34 3.78 -7.64
CA ASP A 51 12.15 2.33 -7.51
C ASP A 51 10.73 1.93 -7.85
N ILE A 52 9.74 2.70 -7.38
CA ILE A 52 8.32 2.49 -7.71
C ILE A 52 8.08 2.61 -9.22
N LEU A 53 8.69 3.58 -9.90
CA LEU A 53 8.63 3.70 -11.36
C LEU A 53 9.24 2.46 -12.05
N GLY A 54 10.43 2.03 -11.60
CA GLY A 54 11.07 0.84 -12.14
C GLY A 54 10.21 -0.41 -11.98
N ILE A 55 9.65 -0.63 -10.79
CA ILE A 55 8.80 -1.79 -10.48
C ILE A 55 7.48 -1.74 -11.24
N THR A 56 6.81 -0.59 -11.29
CA THR A 56 5.55 -0.44 -12.04
C THR A 56 5.75 -0.68 -13.54
N MET A 57 6.89 -0.28 -14.11
CA MET A 57 7.21 -0.61 -15.50
C MET A 57 7.43 -2.11 -15.72
N GLN A 58 8.08 -2.81 -14.79
CA GLN A 58 8.34 -4.25 -14.92
C GLN A 58 7.08 -5.09 -14.71
N THR A 59 6.30 -4.79 -13.67
CA THR A 59 5.03 -5.48 -13.38
C THR A 59 4.04 -5.35 -14.53
N ARG A 60 3.97 -4.18 -15.18
CA ARG A 60 3.18 -3.97 -16.41
C ARG A 60 3.59 -4.91 -17.54
N LYS A 61 4.90 -5.06 -17.81
CA LYS A 61 5.41 -5.98 -18.84
C LYS A 61 5.04 -7.44 -18.55
N LEU A 62 4.86 -7.78 -17.27
CA LEU A 62 4.57 -9.13 -16.80
C LEU A 62 3.08 -9.39 -16.55
N GLY A 63 2.22 -8.37 -16.69
CA GLY A 63 0.79 -8.48 -16.40
C GLY A 63 0.49 -8.68 -14.91
N MET A 64 1.38 -8.23 -14.02
CA MET A 64 1.21 -8.36 -12.58
C MET A 64 0.47 -7.16 -12.00
N THR A 65 -0.30 -7.39 -10.93
CA THR A 65 -0.92 -6.30 -10.15
C THR A 65 0.09 -5.68 -9.19
N THR A 66 0.27 -4.37 -9.25
CA THR A 66 1.10 -3.64 -8.27
C THR A 66 0.20 -3.11 -7.15
N MET A 67 0.50 -3.48 -5.91
CA MET A 67 -0.23 -3.03 -4.74
C MET A 67 0.66 -2.13 -3.90
N VAL A 68 0.10 -1.05 -3.35
CA VAL A 68 0.89 -0.03 -2.65
C VAL A 68 0.26 0.34 -1.33
N HIS A 69 1.05 0.25 -0.27
CA HIS A 69 0.79 0.91 1.01
C HIS A 69 1.31 2.35 0.93
N ALA A 70 0.40 3.32 0.90
CA ALA A 70 0.69 4.71 0.56
C ALA A 70 0.62 5.63 1.79
N GLU A 71 1.74 5.82 2.47
CA GLU A 71 1.92 6.83 3.52
C GLU A 71 3.30 7.49 3.37
N ASN A 72 3.38 8.79 3.66
CA ASN A 72 4.64 9.52 3.63
C ASN A 72 5.42 9.30 4.94
N ILE A 73 6.43 8.44 4.88
CA ILE A 73 7.28 8.14 6.04
C ILE A 73 8.13 9.32 6.51
N ASP A 74 8.54 10.23 5.65
CA ASP A 74 9.38 11.37 6.07
C ASP A 74 8.59 12.31 6.98
N MET A 75 7.30 12.52 6.69
CA MET A 75 6.38 13.25 7.57
C MET A 75 6.17 12.53 8.90
N ILE A 76 6.00 11.21 8.84
CA ILE A 76 5.68 10.38 10.00
C ILE A 76 6.90 10.26 10.94
N ASP A 77 8.09 10.02 10.38
CA ASP A 77 9.35 9.93 11.13
C ASP A 77 9.67 11.25 11.85
N LEU A 78 9.45 12.39 11.18
CA LEU A 78 9.64 13.70 11.80
C LEU A 78 8.75 13.89 13.04
N ILE A 79 7.47 13.52 12.95
CA ILE A 79 6.52 13.69 14.07
C ILE A 79 6.82 12.66 15.16
N LEU A 80 7.11 11.41 14.78
CA LEU A 80 7.44 10.33 15.69
C LEU A 80 8.65 10.71 16.56
N ARG A 81 9.75 11.17 15.96
CA ARG A 81 10.95 11.59 16.71
C ARG A 81 10.65 12.71 17.70
N ARG A 82 9.82 13.69 17.32
CA ARG A 82 9.41 14.76 18.24
C ARG A 82 8.57 14.24 19.39
N LEU A 83 7.66 13.29 19.14
CA LEU A 83 6.88 12.66 20.21
C LEU A 83 7.80 11.90 21.17
N GLU A 84 8.76 11.14 20.64
CA GLU A 84 9.76 10.42 21.44
C GLU A 84 10.64 11.38 22.27
N GLU A 85 11.09 12.49 21.69
CA GLU A 85 11.86 13.54 22.39
C GLU A 85 11.10 14.14 23.59
N HIS A 86 9.76 14.17 23.53
CA HIS A 86 8.91 14.66 24.62
C HIS A 86 8.39 13.54 25.54
N GLY A 87 8.89 12.32 25.39
CA GLY A 87 8.49 11.17 26.22
C GLY A 87 7.11 10.61 25.91
N HIS A 88 6.54 10.94 24.75
CA HIS A 88 5.22 10.50 24.31
C HIS A 88 5.29 9.15 23.58
N THR A 89 5.48 8.07 24.35
CA THR A 89 5.68 6.70 23.82
C THR A 89 4.48 5.77 23.96
N ASP A 90 3.38 6.23 24.55
CA ASP A 90 2.15 5.44 24.69
C ASP A 90 1.51 5.09 23.33
N PRO A 91 0.80 3.95 23.20
CA PRO A 91 0.17 3.53 21.94
C PRO A 91 -0.77 4.55 21.29
N PHE A 92 -1.35 5.44 22.08
CA PHE A 92 -2.17 6.57 21.61
C PHE A 92 -1.44 7.41 20.54
N PHE A 93 -0.15 7.66 20.75
CA PHE A 93 0.68 8.52 19.90
C PHE A 93 1.00 7.89 18.53
N HIS A 94 0.71 6.60 18.32
CA HIS A 94 0.79 5.98 17.00
C HIS A 94 -0.08 6.70 15.97
N SER A 95 -1.32 7.06 16.35
CA SER A 95 -2.25 7.78 15.48
C SER A 95 -1.82 9.24 15.28
N VAL A 96 -1.26 9.86 16.32
CA VAL A 96 -0.77 11.25 16.30
C VAL A 96 0.43 11.41 15.36
N ALA A 97 1.34 10.42 15.36
CA ALA A 97 2.50 10.38 14.47
C ALA A 97 2.12 10.24 12.98
N ARG A 98 0.89 9.83 12.68
CA ARG A 98 0.40 9.51 11.33
C ARG A 98 -0.70 10.47 10.89
N PRO A 99 -0.36 11.74 10.61
CA PRO A 99 -1.36 12.71 10.21
C PRO A 99 -1.98 12.32 8.86
N GLN A 100 -3.27 12.61 8.70
CA GLN A 100 -4.03 12.29 7.48
C GLN A 100 -3.37 12.80 6.18
N ILE A 101 -2.62 13.92 6.26
CA ILE A 101 -1.90 14.47 5.11
C ILE A 101 -0.82 13.51 4.56
N ALA A 102 -0.23 12.65 5.40
CA ALA A 102 0.79 11.70 4.99
C ALA A 102 0.22 10.60 4.06
N GLU A 103 -0.97 10.08 4.36
CA GLU A 103 -1.70 9.17 3.45
C GLU A 103 -2.15 9.90 2.19
N ASN A 104 -2.70 11.11 2.34
CA ASN A 104 -3.24 11.87 1.22
C ASN A 104 -2.16 12.22 0.18
N GLU A 105 -1.00 12.69 0.63
CA GLU A 105 0.14 13.02 -0.21
C GLU A 105 0.65 11.77 -0.94
N ALA A 106 0.95 10.70 -0.22
CA ALA A 106 1.52 9.49 -0.80
C ALA A 106 0.55 8.83 -1.79
N THR A 107 -0.75 8.83 -1.49
CA THR A 107 -1.80 8.37 -2.41
C THR A 107 -1.80 9.16 -3.71
N TYR A 108 -1.79 10.49 -3.62
CA TYR A 108 -1.78 11.32 -4.83
C TYR A 108 -0.49 11.14 -5.63
N ARG A 109 0.66 11.07 -4.95
CA ARG A 109 1.96 10.84 -5.57
C ARG A 109 2.00 9.51 -6.33
N VAL A 110 1.60 8.40 -5.71
CA VAL A 110 1.67 7.10 -6.38
C VAL A 110 0.72 6.97 -7.58
N ILE A 111 -0.45 7.62 -7.53
CA ILE A 111 -1.35 7.72 -8.68
C ILE A 111 -0.63 8.37 -9.86
N ASN A 112 0.05 9.51 -9.64
CA ASN A 112 0.80 10.20 -10.70
C ASN A 112 1.97 9.35 -11.24
N LEU A 113 2.67 8.62 -10.37
CA LEU A 113 3.72 7.69 -10.81
C LEU A 113 3.16 6.57 -11.67
N SER A 114 2.02 5.97 -11.27
CA SER A 114 1.36 4.90 -12.04
C SER A 114 0.79 5.39 -13.38
N GLU A 115 0.29 6.62 -13.40
CA GLU A 115 -0.21 7.25 -14.62
C GLU A 115 0.96 7.44 -15.60
N ARG A 116 2.11 7.89 -15.12
CA ARG A 116 3.31 8.07 -15.96
C ARG A 116 3.77 6.77 -16.61
N THR A 117 3.65 5.64 -15.92
CA THR A 117 4.06 4.31 -16.41
C THR A 117 2.93 3.54 -17.10
N ASN A 118 1.71 4.09 -17.07
CA ASN A 118 0.47 3.46 -17.54
C ASN A 118 0.29 2.05 -16.94
N THR A 119 0.57 1.92 -15.64
CA THR A 119 0.54 0.64 -14.92
C THR A 119 -0.68 0.58 -13.99
N PRO A 120 -1.46 -0.51 -14.00
CA PRO A 120 -2.51 -0.73 -13.01
C PRO A 120 -1.96 -0.82 -11.59
N ILE A 121 -2.57 -0.08 -10.65
CA ILE A 121 -2.22 -0.12 -9.23
C ILE A 121 -3.44 -0.36 -8.34
N LEU A 122 -3.21 -1.02 -7.20
CA LEU A 122 -4.16 -1.17 -6.11
C LEU A 122 -3.62 -0.48 -4.85
N ILE A 123 -4.29 0.54 -4.36
CA ILE A 123 -3.91 1.25 -3.13
C ILE A 123 -4.55 0.54 -1.95
N LEU A 124 -3.74 0.07 -1.02
CA LEU A 124 -4.17 -0.79 0.07
C LEU A 124 -4.60 0.01 1.29
N HIS A 125 -5.54 -0.57 2.05
CA HIS A 125 -5.94 -0.16 3.41
C HIS A 125 -6.27 1.35 3.54
N MET A 126 -6.91 1.92 2.51
CA MET A 126 -7.26 3.34 2.48
C MET A 126 -8.10 3.71 3.69
N SER A 127 -7.62 4.71 4.43
CA SER A 127 -8.26 5.17 5.66
C SER A 127 -8.99 6.51 5.49
N LEU A 128 -8.58 7.31 4.50
CA LEU A 128 -8.97 8.70 4.38
C LEU A 128 -9.90 9.00 3.18
N ARG A 129 -11.02 9.68 3.44
CA ARG A 129 -11.96 10.14 2.38
C ARG A 129 -11.29 11.06 1.36
N ALA A 130 -10.38 11.94 1.78
CA ALA A 130 -9.65 12.83 0.86
C ALA A 130 -8.75 12.03 -0.10
N ALA A 131 -8.05 11.01 0.41
CA ALA A 131 -7.26 10.10 -0.41
C ALA A 131 -8.15 9.34 -1.42
N ALA A 132 -9.32 8.85 -0.99
CA ALA A 132 -10.27 8.14 -1.86
C ALA A 132 -10.80 9.04 -3.01
N LYS A 133 -10.93 10.36 -2.78
CA LYS A 133 -11.29 11.32 -3.84
C LYS A 133 -10.23 11.38 -4.94
N HIS A 134 -8.94 11.19 -4.63
CA HIS A 134 -7.89 11.11 -5.66
C HIS A 134 -8.07 9.88 -6.54
N VAL A 135 -8.38 8.72 -5.94
CA VAL A 135 -8.70 7.49 -6.68
C VAL A 135 -9.92 7.68 -7.57
N ALA A 136 -11.03 8.23 -7.04
CA ALA A 136 -12.22 8.48 -7.83
C ALA A 136 -11.97 9.46 -9.00
N LYS A 137 -11.12 10.48 -8.79
CA LYS A 137 -10.69 11.39 -9.87
C LYS A 137 -9.88 10.66 -10.94
N ALA A 138 -8.96 9.78 -10.56
CA ALA A 138 -8.17 8.97 -11.48
C ALA A 138 -9.05 8.00 -12.29
N GLN A 139 -10.00 7.33 -11.63
CA GLN A 139 -10.96 6.42 -12.28
C GLN A 139 -11.86 7.14 -13.30
N ARG A 140 -12.32 8.37 -12.99
CA ARG A 140 -13.06 9.20 -13.98
C ARG A 140 -12.24 9.56 -15.21
N ARG A 141 -10.91 9.56 -15.10
CA ARG A 141 -9.97 9.74 -16.21
C ARG A 141 -9.60 8.42 -16.90
N LEU A 142 -10.31 7.33 -16.57
CA LEU A 142 -10.10 5.97 -17.09
C LEU A 142 -8.72 5.38 -16.75
N LEU A 143 -8.09 5.88 -15.69
CA LEU A 143 -6.84 5.29 -15.19
C LEU A 143 -7.13 3.99 -14.44
N PRO A 144 -6.30 2.95 -14.60
CA PRO A 144 -6.47 1.65 -13.94
C PRO A 144 -6.02 1.68 -12.47
N VAL A 145 -6.60 2.59 -11.68
CA VAL A 145 -6.33 2.77 -10.25
C VAL A 145 -7.46 2.16 -9.45
N TYR A 146 -7.12 1.26 -8.55
CA TYR A 146 -8.04 0.59 -7.64
C TYR A 146 -7.68 0.91 -6.20
N ALA A 147 -8.62 0.68 -5.29
CA ALA A 147 -8.39 0.87 -3.87
C ALA A 147 -8.99 -0.28 -3.06
N GLU A 148 -8.44 -0.48 -1.88
CA GLU A 148 -8.93 -1.41 -0.86
C GLU A 148 -9.09 -0.65 0.45
N THR A 149 -10.09 -1.02 1.26
CA THR A 149 -10.22 -0.56 2.64
C THR A 149 -10.51 -1.74 3.57
N CYS A 150 -10.38 -1.53 4.87
CA CYS A 150 -10.57 -2.56 5.90
C CYS A 150 -11.80 -2.24 6.77
N PRO A 151 -12.65 -3.20 7.17
CA PRO A 151 -13.92 -2.96 7.87
C PRO A 151 -13.80 -2.10 9.13
N THR A 152 -12.68 -2.21 9.85
CA THR A 152 -12.42 -1.50 11.10
C THR A 152 -12.15 0.00 10.91
N ASN A 153 -12.01 0.46 9.67
CA ASN A 153 -11.75 1.86 9.38
C ASN A 153 -13.02 2.73 9.57
N PRO A 154 -13.00 3.76 10.44
CA PRO A 154 -14.18 4.60 10.70
C PRO A 154 -14.67 5.39 9.48
N ALA A 155 -13.88 5.55 8.41
CA ALA A 155 -14.34 6.18 7.17
C ALA A 155 -15.31 5.30 6.35
N ASN A 156 -15.49 4.02 6.71
CA ASN A 156 -16.34 3.08 5.99
C ASN A 156 -17.84 3.39 6.08
N TYR A 157 -18.29 4.13 7.09
CA TYR A 157 -19.72 4.22 7.39
C TYR A 157 -20.53 5.15 6.48
N THR A 158 -19.90 6.01 5.66
CA THR A 158 -20.66 6.99 4.84
C THR A 158 -19.98 7.44 3.52
N ALA A 159 -18.88 6.83 3.06
CA ALA A 159 -17.97 7.48 2.09
C ALA A 159 -17.63 6.75 0.80
N LEU A 160 -17.90 5.45 0.71
CA LEU A 160 -17.24 4.58 -0.28
C LEU A 160 -18.10 4.25 -1.51
N ASP A 161 -19.33 4.75 -1.60
CA ASP A 161 -20.29 4.48 -2.69
C ASP A 161 -19.86 4.91 -4.10
N THR A 162 -18.67 5.51 -4.28
CA THR A 162 -18.25 6.10 -5.58
C THR A 162 -16.93 5.60 -6.14
N ALA A 163 -16.20 4.74 -5.41
CA ALA A 163 -14.96 4.13 -5.90
C ALA A 163 -15.09 2.61 -5.84
N ARG A 164 -14.52 1.90 -6.82
CA ARG A 164 -14.34 0.44 -6.73
C ARG A 164 -13.34 0.11 -5.62
N VAL A 165 -13.83 0.17 -4.37
CA VAL A 165 -13.08 -0.15 -3.17
C VAL A 165 -13.51 -1.55 -2.74
N ALA A 166 -12.61 -2.50 -2.90
CA ALA A 166 -12.84 -3.85 -2.40
C ALA A 166 -12.45 -3.92 -0.92
N CYS A 167 -13.19 -4.70 -0.14
CA CYS A 167 -12.82 -5.02 1.22
C CYS A 167 -11.96 -6.29 1.19
N PHE A 168 -10.67 -6.19 1.52
CA PHE A 168 -9.81 -7.36 1.73
C PHE A 168 -9.21 -7.31 3.13
N LEU A 169 -9.31 -8.44 3.85
CA LEU A 169 -8.61 -8.64 5.11
C LEU A 169 -7.17 -9.06 4.77
N ASP A 170 -6.24 -8.12 4.79
CA ASP A 170 -4.82 -8.45 4.76
C ASP A 170 -4.42 -8.88 6.19
N LEU A 171 -4.25 -10.18 6.41
CA LEU A 171 -3.69 -10.73 7.64
C LEU A 171 -2.20 -10.37 7.66
N MET A 172 -1.87 -9.14 8.07
CA MET A 172 -0.49 -8.74 8.33
C MET A 172 -0.02 -9.42 9.62
N LEU A 173 0.33 -10.70 9.52
CA LEU A 173 1.06 -11.40 10.58
C LEU A 173 2.48 -10.84 10.62
N MET A 174 2.71 -9.83 11.47
CA MET A 174 3.99 -9.67 12.15
C MET A 174 4.16 -10.87 13.09
N LEU A 175 4.72 -11.97 12.56
CA LEU A 175 5.33 -13.07 13.32
C LEU A 175 6.69 -13.38 12.72
#